data_AF-A0A0C9UP60-F1
#
_entry.id   AF-A0A0C9UP60-F1
#
_cell.length_a   1.000
_cell.length_b   1.000
_cell.length_c   1.000
_cell.angle_alpha   90.00
_cell.angle_beta   90.00
_cell.angle_gamma   90.00
#
_symmetry.space_group_name_H-M   'P 1'
#
loop_
_entity.id
_entity.type
_entity.pdbx_description
1 polymer ?
#
loop_
_entity_poly.entity_id
_entity_poly.type
_entity_poly.pdbx_seq_one_letter_code
_entity_poly.pdbx_strand_id
1 'polypeptide(L)'
;MVGDSIEGLHIQSSPFMPNIGEIVEALPCFKSLKMLIIDGDRPETSFDNIVAPLETLSMRFTPDTCHSLTSALENPTWLPTLKAVRMYQETNPLRETPRPNPEDTLEQSLQSVCAARDIQLAWTSDWQYSTYFQD
;
A
#
# COMPACT_ATOMS: atom_id res chain seq x y z
N MET A 1 11.28 -13.47 -19.99
CA MET A 1 11.59 -12.18 -19.36
C MET A 1 11.24 -12.32 -17.89
N VAL A 2 12.07 -11.78 -16.97
CA VAL A 2 11.91 -12.02 -15.52
C VAL A 2 10.63 -11.38 -14.94
N GLY A 3 10.11 -10.32 -15.56
CA GLY A 3 8.89 -9.62 -15.10
C GLY A 3 7.57 -10.36 -15.31
N ASP A 4 7.54 -11.41 -16.14
CA ASP A 4 6.31 -12.16 -16.46
C ASP A 4 5.97 -13.24 -15.39
N SER A 5 6.82 -13.43 -14.37
CA SER A 5 6.61 -14.45 -13.33
C SER A 5 6.66 -13.91 -11.90
N ILE A 6 6.92 -12.61 -11.71
CA ILE A 6 6.97 -12.02 -10.38
C ILE A 6 5.53 -11.74 -9.93
N GLU A 7 5.07 -12.49 -8.93
CA GLU A 7 3.74 -12.31 -8.34
C GLU A 7 3.74 -11.43 -7.09
N GLY A 8 4.88 -11.30 -6.43
CA GLY A 8 5.04 -10.50 -5.21
C GLY A 8 6.28 -9.61 -5.28
N LEU A 9 6.12 -8.33 -4.93
CA LEU A 9 7.21 -7.37 -4.83
C LEU A 9 7.17 -6.72 -3.45
N HIS A 10 8.25 -6.88 -2.69
CA HIS A 10 8.46 -6.17 -1.44
C HIS A 10 9.56 -5.13 -1.65
N ILE A 11 9.21 -3.86 -1.42
CA ILE A 11 10.09 -2.71 -1.47
C ILE A 11 10.29 -2.25 -0.03
N GLN A 12 11.53 -2.25 0.43
CA GLN A 12 11.91 -1.65 1.69
C GLN A 12 12.65 -0.34 1.40
N SER A 13 11.96 0.78 1.56
CA SER A 13 12.48 2.13 1.43
C SER A 13 13.43 2.45 2.57
N SER A 14 14.64 2.82 2.17
CA SER A 14 15.69 3.36 3.02
C SER A 14 15.74 4.87 2.83
N PRO A 15 16.20 5.67 3.80
CA PRO A 15 16.44 7.11 3.61
C PRO A 15 17.39 7.44 2.45
N PHE A 16 18.10 6.45 1.89
CA PHE A 16 18.99 6.57 0.74
C PHE A 16 18.41 5.99 -0.56
N MET A 17 17.18 5.47 -0.55
CA MET A 17 16.54 4.96 -1.77
C MET A 17 15.98 6.10 -2.63
N PRO A 18 15.97 5.92 -3.97
CA PRO A 18 15.23 6.80 -4.87
C PRO A 18 13.74 6.83 -4.50
N ASN A 19 13.06 7.90 -4.90
CA ASN A 19 11.64 8.10 -4.62
C ASN A 19 10.83 6.86 -5.04
N ILE A 20 9.98 6.34 -4.15
CA ILE A 20 9.10 5.18 -4.44
C ILE A 20 8.22 5.43 -5.68
N GLY A 21 7.97 6.70 -6.05
CA GLY A 21 7.32 7.07 -7.30
C GLY A 21 7.94 6.42 -8.55
N GLU A 22 9.27 6.32 -8.63
CA GLU A 22 9.96 5.66 -9.76
C GLU A 22 9.66 4.15 -9.82
N ILE A 23 9.43 3.51 -8.66
CA ILE A 23 9.08 2.10 -8.60
C ILE A 23 7.62 1.89 -9.02
N VAL A 24 6.73 2.80 -8.63
CA VAL A 24 5.33 2.80 -9.07
C VAL A 24 5.24 2.90 -10.60
N GLU A 25 6.05 3.74 -11.23
CA GLU A 25 6.15 3.85 -12.69
C GLU A 25 6.65 2.56 -13.36
N ALA A 26 7.43 1.75 -12.66
CA ALA A 26 7.93 0.47 -13.15
C ALA A 26 6.95 -0.71 -12.94
N LEU A 27 5.91 -0.55 -12.11
CA LEU A 27 4.92 -1.60 -11.83
C LEU A 27 4.25 -2.20 -13.09
N PRO A 28 3.92 -1.43 -14.15
CA PRO A 28 3.35 -1.97 -15.38
C PRO A 28 4.25 -3.01 -16.09
N CYS A 29 5.56 -3.02 -15.81
CA CYS A 29 6.49 -4.01 -16.36
C CYS A 29 6.30 -5.41 -15.74
N PHE A 30 5.61 -5.51 -14.60
CA PHE A 30 5.35 -6.77 -13.89
C PHE A 30 3.92 -7.24 -14.17
N LYS A 31 3.74 -7.97 -15.28
CA LYS A 31 2.41 -8.37 -15.78
C LYS A 31 1.67 -9.36 -14.89
N SER A 32 2.39 -10.07 -14.02
CA SER A 32 1.84 -11.07 -13.11
C SER A 32 1.83 -10.62 -11.65
N LEU A 33 2.15 -9.34 -11.39
CA LEU A 33 2.27 -8.83 -10.03
C LEU A 33 0.89 -8.75 -9.37
N LYS A 34 0.71 -9.57 -8.32
CA LYS A 34 -0.51 -9.64 -7.52
C LYS A 34 -0.33 -9.00 -6.16
N MET A 35 0.88 -8.97 -5.61
CA MET A 35 1.16 -8.46 -4.28
C MET A 35 2.27 -7.42 -4.30
N LEU A 36 2.01 -6.26 -3.70
CA LEU A 36 2.96 -5.17 -3.57
C LEU A 36 3.00 -4.77 -2.11
N ILE A 37 4.20 -4.72 -1.55
CA ILE A 37 4.40 -4.25 -0.20
C ILE A 37 5.45 -3.16 -0.20
N ILE A 38 5.09 -2.02 0.39
CA ILE A 38 5.92 -0.82 0.45
C ILE A 38 6.18 -0.52 1.93
N ASP A 39 7.41 -0.75 2.35
CA ASP A 39 7.90 -0.41 3.69
C ASP A 39 8.85 0.78 3.65
N GLY A 40 8.91 1.56 4.73
CA GLY A 40 9.88 2.63 4.94
C GLY A 40 9.30 4.02 5.22
N ASP A 41 10.21 4.95 5.55
CA ASP A 41 9.92 6.24 6.19
C ASP A 41 9.52 7.37 5.21
N ARG A 42 9.60 7.17 3.88
CA ARG A 42 9.27 8.20 2.88
C ARG A 42 8.49 7.68 1.67
N PRO A 43 7.22 7.31 1.83
CA PRO A 43 6.37 7.10 0.68
C PRO A 43 5.77 8.47 0.29
N GLU A 44 6.55 9.32 -0.39
CA GLU A 44 5.98 10.37 -1.25
C GLU A 44 5.38 9.72 -2.51
N THR A 45 4.51 8.74 -2.29
CA THR A 45 4.02 7.84 -3.33
C THR A 45 2.62 8.28 -3.73
N SER A 46 2.49 8.84 -4.93
CA SER A 46 1.18 8.96 -5.56
C SER A 46 0.77 7.58 -6.09
N PHE A 47 -0.38 7.09 -5.63
CA PHE A 47 -0.96 5.82 -6.08
C PHE A 47 -1.80 5.95 -7.36
N ASP A 48 -2.01 7.16 -7.86
CA ASP A 48 -2.91 7.46 -8.98
C ASP A 48 -2.48 6.79 -10.29
N ASN A 49 -1.18 6.49 -10.42
CA ASN A 49 -0.56 5.96 -11.64
C ASN A 49 -0.31 4.44 -11.61
N ILE A 50 -0.81 3.71 -10.61
CA ILE A 50 -0.65 2.24 -10.58
C ILE A 50 -1.56 1.60 -11.65
N VAL A 51 -0.94 0.98 -12.66
CA VAL A 51 -1.63 0.27 -13.77
C VAL A 51 -1.36 -1.25 -13.74
N ALA A 52 -0.85 -1.79 -12.64
CA ALA A 52 -0.59 -3.23 -12.49
C ALA A 52 -1.85 -4.01 -12.06
N PRO A 53 -1.97 -5.32 -12.39
CA PRO A 53 -3.07 -6.19 -11.96
C PRO A 53 -2.93 -6.60 -10.48
N LEU A 54 -2.74 -5.61 -9.62
CA LEU A 54 -2.43 -5.80 -8.22
C LEU A 54 -3.68 -6.27 -7.46
N GLU A 55 -3.57 -7.36 -6.70
CA GLU A 55 -4.66 -7.88 -5.85
C GLU A 55 -4.50 -7.48 -4.38
N THR A 56 -3.27 -7.37 -3.89
CA THR A 56 -2.96 -7.02 -2.51
C THR A 56 -1.92 -5.90 -2.45
N LEU A 57 -2.26 -4.84 -1.73
CA LEU A 57 -1.37 -3.71 -1.44
C LEU A 57 -1.16 -3.62 0.07
N SER A 58 0.08 -3.65 0.52
CA SER A 58 0.42 -3.47 1.94
C SER A 58 1.39 -2.31 2.10
N MET A 59 1.17 -1.44 3.07
CA MET A 59 2.06 -0.30 3.32
C MET A 59 1.94 0.25 4.73
N ARG A 60 2.96 1.04 5.11
CA ARG A 60 2.93 1.80 6.35
C ARG A 60 1.83 2.87 6.28
N PHE A 61 1.06 2.97 7.36
CA PHE A 61 0.15 4.07 7.56
C PHE A 61 0.95 5.36 7.83
N THR A 62 0.74 6.33 6.96
CA THR A 62 1.00 7.75 7.20
C THR A 62 -0.22 8.53 6.70
N PRO A 63 -0.46 9.76 7.20
CA PRO A 63 -1.53 10.61 6.66
C PRO A 63 -1.44 10.77 5.14
N ASP A 64 -0.23 10.91 4.60
CA ASP A 64 0.03 11.10 3.17
C ASP A 64 -0.28 9.83 2.35
N THR A 65 0.12 8.64 2.82
CA THR A 65 -0.21 7.39 2.11
C THR A 65 -1.70 7.09 2.15
N CYS A 66 -2.34 7.35 3.28
CA CYS A 66 -3.78 7.18 3.42
C CYS A 66 -4.54 8.15 2.48
N HIS A 67 -4.13 9.41 2.44
CA HIS A 67 -4.74 10.41 1.56
C HIS A 67 -4.55 10.07 0.08
N SER A 68 -3.32 9.75 -0.34
CA SER A 68 -3.05 9.40 -1.73
C SER A 68 -3.78 8.13 -2.16
N LEU A 69 -3.81 7.10 -1.32
CA LEU A 69 -4.51 5.86 -1.63
C LEU A 69 -6.03 6.09 -1.73
N THR A 70 -6.59 6.91 -0.84
CA THR A 70 -8.00 7.30 -0.90
C THR A 70 -8.30 8.01 -2.21
N SER A 71 -7.50 9.02 -2.59
CA SER A 71 -7.70 9.76 -3.84
C SER A 71 -7.59 8.87 -5.08
N ALA A 72 -6.62 7.96 -5.09
CA ALA A 72 -6.46 6.99 -6.16
C ALA A 72 -7.66 6.04 -6.27
N LEU A 73 -8.13 5.53 -5.13
CA LEU A 73 -9.33 4.69 -5.04
C LEU A 73 -10.62 5.46 -5.35
N GLU A 74 -10.67 6.78 -5.25
CA GLU A 74 -11.83 7.56 -5.70
C GLU A 74 -11.85 7.71 -7.23
N ASN A 75 -10.68 7.62 -7.88
CA ASN A 75 -10.59 7.75 -9.32
C ASN A 75 -11.19 6.51 -10.04
N PRO A 76 -12.29 6.65 -10.80
CA PRO A 76 -12.94 5.52 -11.48
C PRO A 76 -12.07 4.85 -12.55
N THR A 77 -11.02 5.52 -13.04
CA THR A 77 -10.05 4.91 -13.98
C THR A 77 -8.91 4.18 -13.28
N TRP A 78 -8.91 4.15 -11.94
CA TRP A 78 -7.96 3.36 -11.17
C TRP A 78 -8.39 1.89 -11.23
N LEU A 79 -7.64 1.14 -12.04
CA LEU A 79 -7.96 -0.19 -12.55
C LEU A 79 -7.18 -1.38 -11.95
N PRO A 80 -6.50 -1.32 -10.79
CA PRO A 80 -5.94 -2.55 -10.24
C PRO A 80 -7.07 -3.47 -9.79
N THR A 81 -6.88 -4.78 -9.97
CA THR A 81 -7.75 -5.87 -9.49
C THR A 81 -7.70 -6.02 -7.97
N LEU A 82 -7.61 -4.89 -7.26
CA LEU A 82 -7.27 -4.84 -5.86
C LEU A 82 -8.41 -5.44 -5.05
N LYS A 83 -8.09 -6.44 -4.24
CA LYS A 83 -9.02 -7.14 -3.35
C LYS A 83 -8.73 -6.81 -1.90
N ALA A 84 -7.48 -6.49 -1.57
CA ALA A 84 -7.06 -6.24 -0.21
C ALA A 84 -6.07 -5.08 -0.10
N VAL A 85 -6.31 -4.22 0.89
CA VAL A 85 -5.38 -3.20 1.36
C VAL A 85 -5.04 -3.51 2.81
N ARG A 86 -3.75 -3.50 3.14
CA ARG A 86 -3.26 -3.66 4.51
C ARG A 86 -2.44 -2.45 4.90
N MET A 87 -2.90 -1.73 5.90
CA MET A 87 -2.19 -0.60 6.47
C MET A 87 -1.59 -1.05 7.79
N TYR A 88 -0.28 -0.88 7.97
CA TYR A 88 0.36 -1.18 9.24
C TYR A 88 0.91 0.07 9.91
N GLN A 89 0.76 0.12 11.23
CA GLN A 89 1.30 1.19 12.05
C GLN A 89 2.56 0.67 12.73
N GLU A 90 3.70 1.34 12.54
CA GLU A 90 4.92 1.00 13.29
C GLU A 90 4.67 1.30 14.77
N THR A 91 4.56 0.25 15.58
CA THR A 91 4.50 0.30 17.04
C THR A 91 5.92 0.39 17.61
N ASN A 92 6.72 1.36 17.15
CA ASN A 92 8.03 1.60 17.74
C ASN A 92 7.83 2.49 18.99
N PRO A 93 8.03 1.98 20.22
CA PRO A 93 7.77 2.74 21.45
C PRO A 93 8.68 3.98 21.61
N LEU A 94 9.74 4.12 20.81
CA LEU A 94 10.62 5.30 20.79
C LEU A 94 10.24 6.33 19.71
N ARG A 95 9.35 5.95 18.79
CA ARG A 95 8.81 6.78 17.69
C ARG A 95 7.30 6.65 17.66
N GLU A 96 6.64 6.64 18.82
CA GLU A 96 5.19 6.76 18.90
C GLU A 96 4.80 8.11 18.31
N THR A 97 4.51 8.16 17.01
CA THR A 97 3.56 9.14 16.51
C THR A 97 2.25 8.82 17.21
N PRO A 98 1.67 9.77 17.97
CA PRO A 98 0.42 9.54 18.67
C PRO A 98 -0.59 8.98 17.66
N ARG A 99 -1.32 7.92 18.04
CA ARG A 99 -2.56 7.59 17.34
C ARG A 99 -3.37 8.87 17.28
N PRO A 100 -3.67 9.40 16.10
CA PRO A 100 -4.62 10.48 16.06
C PRO A 100 -5.97 9.88 16.51
N ASN A 101 -6.80 10.75 17.08
CA ASN A 101 -7.98 10.39 17.83
C ASN A 101 -8.94 9.48 17.01
N PRO A 102 -9.88 8.77 17.65
CA PRO A 102 -10.70 7.69 17.07
C PRO A 102 -11.69 8.09 15.94
N GLU A 103 -11.56 9.30 15.41
CA GLU A 103 -12.35 9.90 14.33
C GLU A 103 -11.45 10.46 13.22
N ASP A 104 -10.33 9.80 12.91
CA ASP A 104 -9.49 10.20 11.79
C ASP A 104 -10.28 10.09 10.50
N THR A 105 -10.71 11.25 9.98
CA THR A 105 -11.43 11.39 8.72
C THR A 105 -10.75 10.61 7.60
N LEU A 106 -9.42 10.50 7.62
CA LEU A 106 -8.64 9.77 6.62
C LEU A 106 -8.84 8.25 6.69
N GLU A 107 -8.85 7.65 7.88
CA GLU A 107 -9.11 6.20 8.03
C GLU A 107 -10.55 5.89 7.63
N GLN A 108 -11.50 6.73 8.06
CA GLN A 108 -12.92 6.59 7.71
C GLN A 108 -13.15 6.76 6.21
N SER A 109 -12.50 7.74 5.58
CA SER A 109 -12.53 7.95 4.14
C SER A 109 -11.98 6.73 3.40
N LEU A 110 -10.80 6.24 3.77
CA LEU A 110 -10.22 5.05 3.15
C LEU A 110 -11.13 3.82 3.34
N GLN A 111 -11.66 3.61 4.53
CA GLN A 111 -12.60 2.53 4.83
C GLN A 111 -13.85 2.61 3.96
N SER A 112 -14.41 3.81 3.79
CA SER A 112 -15.61 4.05 2.98
C SER A 112 -15.35 3.74 1.51
N VAL A 113 -14.24 4.22 0.95
CA VAL A 113 -13.91 3.99 -0.46
C VAL A 113 -13.56 2.52 -0.72
N CYS A 114 -12.82 1.88 0.18
CA CYS A 114 -12.57 0.44 0.12
C CYS A 114 -13.87 -0.36 0.13
N ALA A 115 -14.81 -0.05 1.03
CA ALA A 115 -16.10 -0.70 1.10
C ALA A 115 -16.94 -0.49 -0.18
N ALA A 116 -16.93 0.72 -0.74
CA ALA A 116 -17.63 1.03 -2.00
C ALA A 116 -17.08 0.26 -3.20
N ARG A 117 -15.83 -0.21 -3.13
CA ARG A 117 -15.15 -0.99 -4.17
C ARG A 117 -15.03 -2.49 -3.86
N ASP A 118 -15.66 -2.97 -2.79
CA ASP A 118 -15.54 -4.36 -2.32
C ASP A 118 -14.08 -4.79 -2.03
N ILE A 119 -13.30 -3.86 -1.48
CA ILE A 119 -11.89 -4.07 -1.10
C ILE A 119 -11.81 -4.31 0.41
N GLN A 120 -11.15 -5.38 0.80
CA GLN A 120 -10.88 -5.69 2.21
C GLN A 120 -9.78 -4.77 2.75
N LEU A 121 -10.14 -3.86 3.66
CA LEU A 121 -9.19 -3.05 4.41
C LEU A 121 -8.87 -3.72 5.74
N ALA A 122 -7.59 -3.92 6.03
CA ALA A 122 -7.11 -4.43 7.31
C ALA A 122 -6.04 -3.51 7.91
N TRP A 123 -6.17 -3.27 9.21
CA TRP A 123 -5.19 -2.54 10.01
C TRP A 123 -4.35 -3.54 10.80
N THR A 124 -3.01 -3.52 10.64
CA THR A 124 -2.12 -4.47 11.33
C THR A 124 -1.14 -3.73 12.25
N SER A 125 -0.98 -4.22 13.48
CA SER A 125 -0.05 -3.67 14.47
C SER A 125 1.32 -4.34 14.46
N ASP A 126 1.39 -5.53 13.86
CA ASP A 126 2.60 -6.34 13.77
C ASP A 126 3.06 -6.45 12.32
N TRP A 127 4.35 -6.20 12.12
CA TRP A 127 5.06 -6.44 10.86
C TRP A 127 5.41 -7.95 10.75
N GLN A 128 4.41 -8.82 10.87
CA GLN A 128 4.61 -10.26 10.69
C GLN A 128 4.53 -10.62 9.21
N TYR A 129 5.67 -10.48 8.54
CA TYR A 129 5.91 -10.98 7.19
C TYR A 129 5.93 -12.51 7.06
N SER A 130 5.84 -13.23 8.17
CA SER A 130 6.28 -14.64 8.25
C SER A 130 5.27 -15.71 7.82
N THR A 131 4.08 -15.37 7.31
CA THR A 131 3.08 -16.41 6.97
C THR A 131 2.54 -16.39 5.54
N TYR A 132 2.89 -15.42 4.69
CA TYR A 132 2.31 -15.35 3.33
C TYR A 132 3.15 -15.97 2.20
N PHE A 133 4.33 -16.52 2.51
CA PHE A 133 5.16 -17.27 1.55
C PHE A 133 5.19 -18.78 1.83
N GLN A 134 4.27 -19.27 2.67
CA GLN A 134 4.04 -20.70 2.90
C GLN A 134 2.62 -21.04 2.48
N ASP A 135 2.42 -21.23 1.17
CA ASP A 135 1.62 -22.32 0.58
C ASP A 135 1.61 -22.17 -0.95
#